data_AF-A0A1F6DDH6-F1
#
_entry.id   AF-A0A1F6DDH6-F1
#
_cell.length_a   1.000
_cell.length_b   1.000
_cell.length_c   1.000
_cell.angle_alpha   90.00
_cell.angle_beta   90.00
_cell.angle_gamma   90.00
#
_symmetry.space_group_name_H-M   'P 1'
#
loop_
_entity.id
_entity.type
_entity.pdbx_description
1 polymer ?
#
loop_
_entity_poly.entity_id
_entity_poly.type
_entity_poly.pdbx_seq_one_letter_code
_entity_poly.pdbx_strand_id
1 'polypeptide(L)' 'MTTTAIFNIDAKLKAAAQKKAREQGIPFSSVLTFATRAYVNNTFTVDFVAQEIEASRATKKVSSANARKLLGL' A
#
# COMPACT_ATOMS: atom_id res chain seq x y z
N MET A 1 -15.11 15.81 -1.55
CA MET A 1 -13.92 16.60 -1.16
C MET A 1 -12.71 16.00 -1.84
N THR A 2 -11.85 16.81 -2.46
CA THR A 2 -10.60 16.36 -3.10
C THR A 2 -9.40 16.75 -2.24
N THR A 3 -8.37 15.90 -2.22
CA THR A 3 -7.11 16.14 -1.49
C THR A 3 -5.92 15.78 -2.38
N THR A 4 -4.77 16.41 -2.12
CA THR A 4 -3.54 16.19 -2.89
C THR A 4 -2.70 15.09 -2.24
N ALA A 5 -2.26 14.11 -3.04
CA ALA A 5 -1.28 13.12 -2.61
C ALA A 5 0.13 13.53 -3.04
N ILE A 6 1.07 13.60 -2.10
CA ILE A 6 2.49 13.91 -2.35
C ILE A 6 3.33 12.77 -1.77
N PHE A 7 4.18 12.17 -2.60
CA PHE A 7 5.11 11.11 -2.18
C PHE A 7 6.34 11.07 -3.08
N ASN A 8 7.43 10.51 -2.55
CA ASN A 8 8.66 10.27 -3.30
C ASN A 8 8.59 8.92 -4.02
N ILE A 9 9.15 8.85 -5.23
CA ILE A 9 9.21 7.65 -6.06
C ILE A 9 10.51 7.68 -6.86
N ASP A 10 11.08 6.49 -7.13
CA ASP A 10 12.23 6.37 -8.02
C ASP A 10 11.93 7.02 -9.39
N ALA A 11 12.89 7.79 -9.90
CA ALA A 11 12.71 8.57 -11.11
C ALA A 11 12.50 7.68 -12.36
N LYS A 12 13.20 6.55 -12.44
CA LYS A 12 13.07 5.62 -13.57
C LYS A 12 11.73 4.89 -13.52
N LEU A 13 11.30 4.46 -12.33
CA LEU A 13 9.99 3.85 -12.12
C LEU A 13 8.85 4.80 -12.51
N LYS A 14 8.92 6.06 -12.05
CA LYS A 14 7.95 7.10 -12.43
C LYS A 14 7.89 7.30 -13.94
N ALA A 15 9.04 7.41 -14.60
CA ALA A 15 9.09 7.59 -16.04
C ALA A 15 8.48 6.40 -16.80
N ALA A 16 8.80 5.17 -16.39
CA ALA A 16 8.25 3.96 -16.99
C ALA A 16 6.72 3.88 -16.80
N ALA A 17 6.22 4.16 -15.60
CA ALA A 17 4.79 4.15 -15.32
C ALA A 17 4.04 5.25 -16.11
N GLN A 18 4.62 6.44 -16.22
CA GLN A 18 4.06 7.51 -17.04
C GLN A 18 4.03 7.17 -18.53
N LYS A 19 5.07 6.52 -19.05
CA LYS A 19 5.10 6.05 -20.45
C LYS A 19 3.99 5.04 -20.71
N LYS A 20 3.85 4.05 -19.84
CA LYS A 20 2.79 3.03 -19.93
C LYS A 20 1.38 3.63 -19.85
N ALA A 21 1.17 4.60 -18.96
CA ALA A 21 -0.12 5.30 -18.85
C ALA A 21 -0.46 6.06 -20.14
N ARG A 22 0.52 6.76 -20.73
CA ARG A 22 0.37 7.47 -21.99
C ARG A 22 0.03 6.54 -23.16
N GLU A 23 0.67 5.37 -23.24
CA GLU A 23 0.36 4.34 -24.24
C GLU A 23 -1.10 3.85 -24.14
N GLN A 24 -1.71 3.95 -22.97
CA GLN A 24 -3.12 3.61 -22.71
C GLN A 24 -4.06 4.82 -22.83
N GLY A 25 -3.56 5.99 -23.24
CA GLY A 25 -4.36 7.21 -23.41
C GLY A 25 -4.83 7.86 -22.11
N ILE A 26 -4.21 7.52 -20.96
CA ILE A 26 -4.62 8.04 -19.64
C ILE A 26 -3.47 8.74 -18.92
N PRO A 27 -3.75 9.75 -18.09
CA PRO A 27 -2.71 10.37 -17.28
C PRO A 27 -2.31 9.44 -16.13
N PHE A 28 -1.05 9.55 -15.70
CA PHE A 28 -0.51 8.75 -14.60
C PHE A 28 -1.28 8.96 -13.27
N SER A 29 -1.81 10.16 -13.03
CA SER A 29 -2.67 10.45 -11.87
C SER A 29 -3.95 9.63 -11.87
N SER A 30 -4.54 9.37 -13.04
CA SER A 30 -5.72 8.50 -13.16
C SER A 30 -5.37 7.06 -12.80
N VAL A 31 -4.20 6.57 -13.23
CA VAL A 31 -3.73 5.23 -12.84
C VAL A 31 -3.65 5.10 -11.31
N LEU A 32 -3.04 6.07 -10.63
CA LEU A 32 -2.96 6.07 -9.17
C LEU A 32 -4.34 6.15 -8.51
N THR A 33 -5.24 6.97 -9.05
CA THR A 33 -6.62 7.09 -8.56
C THR A 33 -7.39 5.78 -8.71
N PHE A 34 -7.26 5.11 -9.85
CA PHE A 34 -7.89 3.82 -10.11
C PHE A 34 -7.32 2.73 -9.22
N ALA A 35 -6.00 2.66 -9.08
CA ALA A 35 -5.34 1.71 -8.18
C ALA A 35 -5.79 1.92 -6.72
N THR A 36 -5.86 3.17 -6.26
CA THR A 36 -6.34 3.52 -4.91
C THR A 36 -7.78 3.07 -4.71
N ARG A 37 -8.66 3.31 -5.69
CA ARG A 37 -10.06 2.88 -5.63
C ARG A 37 -10.19 1.36 -5.64
N ALA A 38 -9.44 0.67 -6.51
CA ALA A 38 -9.44 -0.78 -6.61
C ALA A 38 -8.92 -1.43 -5.33
N TYR A 39 -7.91 -0.84 -4.70
CA TYR A 39 -7.38 -1.26 -3.41
C TYR A 39 -8.45 -1.19 -2.31
N VAL A 40 -9.15 -0.06 -2.20
CA VAL A 40 -10.26 0.11 -1.22
C VAL A 40 -11.41 -0.87 -1.49
N ASN A 41 -11.69 -1.15 -2.76
CA ASN A 41 -12.77 -2.04 -3.17
C ASN A 41 -12.38 -3.53 -3.16
N ASN A 42 -11.18 -3.89 -2.70
CA ASN A 42 -10.66 -5.27 -2.70
C ASN A 42 -10.60 -5.93 -4.09
N THR A 43 -10.50 -5.14 -5.16
CA THR A 43 -10.31 -5.63 -6.54
C THR A 43 -8.87 -5.52 -7.02
N PHE A 44 -7.97 -5.04 -6.16
CA PHE A 44 -6.53 -4.98 -6.36
C PHE A 44 -5.82 -5.33 -5.05
N THR A 45 -4.97 -6.35 -5.09
CA THR A 45 -4.16 -6.79 -3.95
C THR A 45 -2.71 -6.38 -4.17
N VAL A 46 -2.09 -5.78 -3.16
CA VAL A 46 -0.65 -5.49 -3.17
C VAL A 46 0.08 -6.68 -2.56
N ASP A 47 0.55 -7.59 -3.40
CA ASP A 47 1.07 -8.89 -2.96
C ASP A 47 2.30 -8.79 -2.02
N PHE A 48 3.16 -7.79 -2.21
CA PHE A 48 4.38 -7.61 -1.40
C PHE A 48 4.11 -7.02 0.00
N VAL A 49 3.00 -6.31 0.16
CA VAL A 49 2.63 -5.70 1.45
C VAL A 49 2.06 -6.75 2.41
N ALA A 50 1.51 -7.85 1.88
CA ALA A 50 1.00 -8.95 2.70
C ALA A 50 2.10 -9.56 3.58
N GLN A 51 3.32 -9.78 3.06
CA GLN A 51 4.40 -10.36 3.87
C GLN A 51 4.89 -9.41 4.96
N GLU A 52 5.04 -8.12 4.65
CA GLU A 52 5.58 -7.14 5.60
C GLU A 52 4.55 -6.73 6.67
N ILE A 53 3.26 -6.65 6.29
CA ILE A 53 2.16 -6.43 7.23
C ILE A 53 1.90 -7.67 8.09
N GLU A 54 1.91 -8.89 7.54
CA GLU A 54 1.74 -10.11 8.34
C GLU A 54 2.92 -10.32 9.30
N ALA A 55 4.16 -10.03 8.87
CA ALA A 55 5.31 -9.99 9.76
C ALA A 55 5.14 -8.95 10.89
N SER A 56 4.59 -7.77 10.56
CA SER A 56 4.29 -6.70 11.53
C SER A 56 3.10 -7.03 12.46
N ARG A 57 2.16 -7.88 12.03
CA ARG A 57 1.02 -8.36 12.85
C ARG A 57 1.42 -9.49 13.77
N ALA A 58 2.31 -10.39 13.34
CA ALA A 58 2.85 -11.47 14.15
C ALA A 58 3.62 -10.94 15.37
N THR A 59 4.43 -9.89 15.19
CA THR A 59 5.17 -9.23 16.29
C THR A 59 4.25 -8.52 17.30
N LYS A 60 3.13 -7.91 16.85
CA LYS A 60 2.14 -7.31 17.77
C LYS A 60 1.39 -8.35 18.62
N LYS A 61 1.09 -9.54 18.10
CA LYS A 61 0.43 -10.61 18.87
C LYS A 61 1.32 -11.20 19.98
N VAL A 62 2.63 -11.28 19.74
CA VAL A 62 3.59 -11.78 20.75
C VAL A 62 3.76 -10.78 21.90
N SER A 63 3.75 -9.48 21.61
CA SER A 63 3.84 -8.42 22.63
C SER A 63 2.63 -8.40 23.58
N SER A 64 1.40 -8.56 23.06
CA SER A 64 0.20 -8.60 23.91
C SER A 64 0.05 -9.91 24.69
N ALA A 65 0.50 -11.04 24.14
CA ALA A 65 0.54 -12.33 24.84
C ALA A 65 1.54 -12.31 26.01
N ASN A 66 2.73 -11.72 25.82
CA ASN A 66 3.72 -11.56 26.89
C ASN A 66 3.30 -10.51 27.93
N ALA A 67 2.59 -9.45 27.54
CA ALA A 67 2.07 -8.45 28.48
C ALA A 67 1.05 -9.06 29.48
N ARG A 68 0.18 -9.98 29.03
CA ARG A 68 -0.76 -10.68 29.95
C ARG A 68 -0.02 -11.60 30.93
N LYS A 69 1.01 -12.31 30.45
CA LYS A 69 1.85 -13.17 31.29
C LYS A 69 2.67 -12.40 32.32
N LEU A 70 3.11 -11.18 32.00
CA LEU A 70 3.82 -10.28 32.92
C LEU A 70 2.88 -9.57 33.91
N LEU A 71 1.60 -9.41 33.56
CA LEU A 71 0.57 -8.79 34.41
C LEU A 71 -0.21 -9.81 35.27
N GLY A 72 0.09 -11.11 35.18
CA GLY A 72 -0.49 -12.14 36.03
C GLY A 72 -2.01 -12.37 35.85
N LEU A 73 -2.54 -12.07 34.65
CA LEU A 73 -3.94 -12.30 34.27
C LEU A 73 -4.08 -13.54 33.37
#